data_AF-A0A6B0V456-F1
#
_entry.id   AF-A0A6B0V456-F1
#
_cell.length_a   1.000
_cell.length_b   1.000
_cell.length_c   1.000
_cell.angle_alpha   90.00
_cell.angle_beta   90.00
_cell.angle_gamma   90.00
#
_symmetry.space_group_name_H-M   'P 1'
#
loop_
_entity.id
_entity.type
_entity.pdbx_description
1 polymer ?
#
loop_
_entity_poly.entity_id
_entity_poly.type
_entity_poly.pdbx_seq_one_letter_code
_entity_poly.pdbx_strand_id
1 'polypeptide(L)'
;LLTSSLIRDYIWTGISRIDGGVSYQDGICTHLRVGLVNDNGRSFSGIRSLVKQIAHLLGTPWDEGHQAPDCPGKDGYLVSLDTSENPLPMLSNCTKDYLLQKYQNNVHTKQCWMDTPTPIIERTKELPVHYFVRENFCTADRPNYPNDKYCPDDHDKQRNAPVCKVACCQSVTRYRGPRRLSPDGTNCTRGGSEKVCLSAQCVTL
;
A
#
# COMPACT_ATOMS: atom_id res chain seq x y z
N LEU A 1 -14.14 -1.59 -5.97
CA LEU A 1 -14.91 -0.67 -5.12
C LEU A 1 -14.01 -0.20 -3.99
N LEU A 2 -13.95 1.10 -3.73
CA LEU A 2 -13.28 1.68 -2.57
C LEU A 2 -14.33 2.10 -1.54
N THR A 3 -14.10 1.86 -0.26
CA THR A 3 -15.01 2.23 0.83
C THR A 3 -14.24 2.75 2.03
N SER A 4 -14.81 3.68 2.80
CA SER A 4 -14.28 4.06 4.11
C SER A 4 -14.80 3.17 5.25
N SER A 5 -15.68 2.23 4.93
CA SER A 5 -16.25 1.29 5.90
C SER A 5 -15.25 0.18 6.22
N LEU A 6 -15.14 -0.15 7.51
CA LEU A 6 -14.35 -1.29 7.96
C LEU A 6 -14.94 -2.59 7.40
N ILE A 7 -14.14 -3.33 6.66
CA ILE A 7 -14.48 -4.67 6.16
C ILE A 7 -14.15 -5.66 7.29
N ARG A 8 -15.15 -6.43 7.73
CA ARG A 8 -15.00 -7.41 8.81
C ARG A 8 -15.28 -8.81 8.29
N ASP A 9 -14.39 -9.74 8.62
CA ASP A 9 -14.68 -11.17 8.54
C ASP A 9 -15.21 -11.62 9.91
N TYR A 10 -16.28 -12.41 9.91
CA TYR A 10 -16.87 -12.99 11.11
C TYR A 10 -16.54 -14.49 11.26
N ILE A 11 -15.79 -15.08 10.31
CA ILE A 11 -15.47 -16.51 10.31
C ILE A 11 -14.32 -16.84 11.29
N TRP A 12 -13.41 -15.89 11.52
CA TRP A 12 -12.31 -16.05 12.46
C TRP A 12 -12.62 -15.35 13.79
N THR A 13 -12.55 -16.08 14.90
CA THR A 13 -12.80 -15.57 16.27
C THR A 13 -11.65 -14.72 16.82
N GLY A 14 -10.54 -14.62 16.09
CA GLY A 14 -9.51 -13.59 16.26
C GLY A 14 -9.72 -12.46 15.26
N ILE A 15 -9.13 -11.29 15.50
CA ILE A 15 -9.09 -10.19 14.53
C ILE A 15 -8.18 -10.61 13.34
N SER A 16 -8.59 -11.61 12.56
CA SER A 16 -7.98 -11.91 11.26
C SER A 16 -8.44 -10.81 10.34
N ARG A 17 -7.56 -9.84 10.17
CA ARG A 17 -7.75 -8.69 9.32
C ARG A 17 -7.81 -9.22 7.89
N ILE A 18 -9.00 -9.22 7.29
CA ILE A 18 -9.10 -8.98 5.85
C ILE A 18 -8.20 -7.75 5.62
N ASP A 19 -7.08 -7.93 4.93
CA ASP A 19 -5.94 -7.00 4.83
C ASP A 19 -6.31 -5.73 4.04
N GLY A 20 -7.29 -5.01 4.55
CA GLY A 20 -7.95 -3.88 3.94
C GLY A 20 -8.77 -4.18 2.68
N GLY A 21 -9.03 -5.43 2.27
CA GLY A 21 -9.88 -5.69 1.11
C GLY A 21 -10.21 -7.16 0.83
N VAL A 22 -11.23 -7.40 0.01
CA VAL A 22 -11.73 -8.73 -0.42
C VAL A 22 -11.99 -8.79 -1.93
N SER A 23 -11.74 -9.93 -2.55
CA SER A 23 -11.97 -10.19 -3.98
C SER A 23 -12.06 -11.69 -4.26
N TYR A 24 -12.55 -12.07 -5.44
CA TYR A 24 -12.59 -13.47 -5.88
C TYR A 24 -11.29 -13.89 -6.56
N GLN A 25 -10.75 -15.06 -6.20
CA GLN A 25 -9.55 -15.59 -6.84
C GLN A 25 -9.86 -15.91 -8.29
N ASP A 26 -8.93 -15.62 -9.22
CA ASP A 26 -9.10 -15.90 -10.65
C ASP A 26 -10.35 -15.24 -11.28
N GLY A 27 -10.91 -14.23 -10.61
CA GLY A 27 -12.16 -13.61 -11.00
C GLY A 27 -12.06 -12.70 -12.23
N ILE A 28 -10.85 -12.27 -12.64
CA ILE A 28 -10.65 -11.16 -13.58
C ILE A 28 -11.36 -11.31 -14.93
N CYS A 29 -11.52 -12.54 -15.42
CA CYS A 29 -12.17 -12.86 -16.69
C CYS A 29 -13.55 -13.52 -16.52
N THR A 30 -14.21 -13.29 -15.39
CA THR A 30 -15.50 -13.90 -15.07
C THR A 30 -16.50 -12.81 -14.69
N HIS A 31 -17.73 -13.22 -14.37
CA HIS A 31 -18.71 -12.31 -13.77
C HIS A 31 -18.32 -11.86 -12.33
N LEU A 32 -17.30 -12.49 -11.74
CA LEU A 32 -16.78 -12.20 -10.39
C LEU A 32 -15.55 -11.27 -10.41
N ARG A 33 -15.37 -10.49 -11.49
CA ARG A 33 -14.29 -9.49 -11.66
C ARG A 33 -14.47 -8.25 -10.78
N VAL A 34 -14.64 -8.45 -9.48
CA VAL A 34 -14.92 -7.41 -8.50
C VAL A 34 -14.04 -7.59 -7.27
N GLY A 35 -13.55 -6.46 -6.76
CA GLY A 35 -12.87 -6.38 -5.47
C GLY A 35 -13.37 -5.18 -4.67
N LEU A 36 -13.32 -5.28 -3.36
CA LEU A 36 -13.65 -4.25 -2.38
C LEU A 36 -12.42 -3.95 -1.54
N VAL A 37 -12.09 -2.67 -1.39
CA VAL A 37 -10.94 -2.22 -0.60
C VAL A 37 -11.37 -1.09 0.33
N ASN A 38 -10.95 -1.19 1.58
CA ASN A 38 -11.04 -0.12 2.56
C ASN A 38 -9.96 0.92 2.28
N ASP A 39 -10.37 2.16 2.06
CA ASP A 39 -9.50 3.31 1.96
C ASP A 39 -10.13 4.50 2.65
N ASN A 40 -9.32 5.26 3.39
CA ASN A 40 -9.79 6.45 4.07
C ASN A 40 -10.03 7.66 3.14
N GLY A 41 -9.66 7.56 1.85
CA GLY A 41 -9.79 8.62 0.85
C GLY A 41 -8.94 9.86 1.11
N ARG A 42 -7.99 9.78 2.05
CA ARG A 42 -7.20 10.92 2.55
C ARG A 42 -5.70 10.69 2.48
N SER A 43 -5.25 9.48 2.81
CA SER A 43 -3.81 9.17 2.91
C SER A 43 -3.35 8.05 1.99
N PHE A 44 -4.17 7.66 1.01
CA PHE A 44 -3.91 6.53 0.11
C PHE A 44 -3.69 5.19 0.85
N SER A 45 -4.29 5.07 2.03
CA SER A 45 -4.15 3.92 2.94
C SER A 45 -4.47 2.57 2.31
N GLY A 46 -5.39 2.56 1.34
CA GLY A 46 -5.87 1.35 0.67
C GLY A 46 -5.05 0.91 -0.53
N ILE A 47 -4.01 1.63 -0.96
CA ILE A 47 -3.25 1.27 -2.18
C ILE A 47 -2.64 -0.13 -2.07
N ARG A 48 -2.02 -0.48 -0.94
CA ARG A 48 -1.44 -1.82 -0.75
C ARG A 48 -2.50 -2.90 -0.85
N SER A 49 -3.62 -2.71 -0.15
CA SER A 49 -4.76 -3.62 -0.20
C SER A 49 -5.34 -3.74 -1.62
N LEU A 50 -5.40 -2.65 -2.37
CA LEU A 50 -5.84 -2.63 -3.77
C LEU A 50 -4.93 -3.47 -4.66
N VAL A 51 -3.62 -3.30 -4.56
CA VAL A 51 -2.65 -4.13 -5.31
C VAL A 51 -2.84 -5.61 -4.96
N LYS A 52 -3.02 -5.93 -3.68
CA LYS A 52 -3.29 -7.30 -3.24
C LYS A 52 -4.58 -7.87 -3.82
N GLN A 53 -5.67 -7.11 -3.82
CA GLN A 53 -6.94 -7.56 -4.40
C GLN A 53 -6.86 -7.74 -5.92
N ILE A 54 -6.09 -6.91 -6.62
CA ILE A 54 -5.86 -7.06 -8.07
C ILE A 54 -5.04 -8.33 -8.34
N ALA A 55 -3.96 -8.57 -7.59
CA ALA A 55 -3.17 -9.80 -7.73
C ALA A 55 -4.02 -11.06 -7.48
N HIS A 56 -4.88 -11.00 -6.47
CA HIS A 56 -5.80 -12.08 -6.16
C HIS A 56 -6.83 -12.33 -7.29
N LEU A 57 -7.41 -11.27 -7.87
CA LEU A 57 -8.27 -11.37 -9.06
C LEU A 57 -7.56 -11.99 -10.27
N LEU A 58 -6.26 -11.73 -10.41
CA LEU A 58 -5.41 -12.29 -11.46
C LEU A 58 -4.98 -13.74 -11.20
N GLY A 59 -5.31 -14.30 -10.03
CA GLY A 59 -5.13 -15.73 -9.72
C GLY A 59 -4.06 -16.06 -8.70
N THR A 60 -3.37 -15.07 -8.12
CA THR A 60 -2.46 -15.29 -7.00
C THR A 60 -3.25 -15.76 -5.78
N PRO A 61 -2.79 -16.79 -5.04
CA PRO A 61 -3.45 -17.21 -3.79
C PRO A 61 -3.33 -16.14 -2.68
N TRP A 62 -4.22 -16.19 -1.68
CA TRP A 62 -4.17 -15.28 -0.51
C TRP A 62 -2.99 -15.55 0.42
N ASP A 63 -2.68 -16.83 0.59
CA ASP A 63 -1.80 -17.33 1.64
C ASP A 63 -0.57 -18.01 1.02
N GLU A 64 0.48 -17.22 0.79
CA GLU A 64 1.85 -17.70 0.66
C GLU A 64 2.19 -18.50 1.93
N GLY A 65 2.36 -19.83 1.80
CA GLY A 65 2.61 -20.78 2.89
C GLY A 65 1.53 -21.86 3.08
N HIS A 66 0.27 -21.62 2.71
CA HIS A 66 -0.81 -22.63 2.81
C HIS A 66 -1.31 -23.08 1.42
N GLN A 67 -1.59 -22.12 0.55
CA GLN A 67 -1.99 -22.37 -0.84
C GLN A 67 -0.81 -22.30 -1.81
N ALA A 68 0.29 -21.72 -1.36
CA ALA A 68 1.58 -21.68 -2.06
C ALA A 68 2.70 -22.00 -1.05
N PRO A 69 2.88 -23.27 -0.67
CA PRO A 69 3.79 -23.69 0.41
C PRO A 69 5.27 -23.32 0.15
N ASP A 70 5.66 -23.18 -1.11
CA ASP A 70 7.02 -22.75 -1.50
C ASP A 70 7.27 -21.24 -1.31
N CYS A 71 6.25 -20.50 -0.88
CA CYS A 71 6.27 -19.05 -0.79
C CYS A 71 6.26 -18.62 0.69
N PRO A 72 7.37 -18.11 1.23
CA PRO A 72 7.42 -17.66 2.61
C PRO A 72 6.64 -16.34 2.75
N GLY A 73 5.41 -16.41 3.28
CA GLY A 73 4.52 -15.24 3.46
C GLY A 73 4.96 -14.22 4.53
N LYS A 74 6.24 -14.21 4.96
CA LYS A 74 6.77 -13.41 6.09
C LYS A 74 7.69 -12.26 5.71
N ASP A 75 8.00 -12.12 4.42
CA ASP A 75 9.03 -11.17 3.98
C ASP A 75 8.52 -9.73 3.81
N GLY A 76 7.21 -9.49 4.00
CA GLY A 76 6.62 -8.16 3.94
C GLY A 76 6.36 -7.63 2.53
N TYR A 77 6.39 -8.49 1.50
CA TYR A 77 6.02 -8.10 0.13
C TYR A 77 4.57 -7.60 0.05
N LEU A 78 4.23 -6.92 -1.06
CA LEU A 78 2.94 -6.24 -1.23
C LEU A 78 1.72 -7.15 -0.98
N VAL A 79 1.83 -8.45 -1.32
CA VAL A 79 0.73 -9.41 -1.21
C VAL A 79 0.86 -10.39 -0.05
N SER A 80 1.98 -10.39 0.68
CA SER A 80 2.19 -11.28 1.81
C SER A 80 1.16 -11.01 2.93
N LEU A 81 0.86 -12.03 3.75
CA LEU A 81 -0.04 -11.90 4.90
C LEU A 81 0.62 -11.15 6.06
N ASP A 82 1.93 -11.29 6.19
CA ASP A 82 2.66 -10.65 7.27
C ASP A 82 2.75 -9.14 7.02
N THR A 83 2.17 -8.38 7.94
CA THR A 83 2.39 -6.93 8.05
C THR A 83 3.72 -6.69 8.75
N SER A 84 4.80 -7.22 8.17
CA SER A 84 6.15 -7.04 8.72
C SER A 84 6.43 -5.54 8.93
N GLU A 85 7.28 -5.20 9.90
CA GLU A 85 7.59 -3.80 10.22
C GLU A 85 8.22 -3.03 9.04
N ASN A 86 8.74 -3.76 8.04
CA ASN A 86 9.40 -3.22 6.85
C ASN A 86 8.68 -3.72 5.58
N PRO A 87 7.57 -3.09 5.18
CA PRO A 87 6.87 -3.46 3.96
C PRO A 87 7.78 -3.25 2.74
N LEU A 88 7.87 -4.27 1.89
CA LEU A 88 8.59 -4.20 0.62
C LEU A 88 7.62 -3.80 -0.50
N PRO A 89 7.93 -2.77 -1.29
CA PRO A 89 7.03 -2.25 -2.33
C PRO A 89 7.09 -3.04 -3.63
N MET A 90 7.36 -4.34 -3.53
CA MET A 90 7.51 -5.21 -4.68
C MET A 90 6.73 -6.51 -4.44
N LEU A 91 6.43 -7.17 -5.54
CA LEU A 91 5.92 -8.54 -5.52
C LEU A 91 7.08 -9.49 -5.20
N SER A 92 6.80 -10.53 -4.43
CA SER A 92 7.72 -11.66 -4.25
C SER A 92 7.96 -12.34 -5.60
N ASN A 93 9.07 -13.08 -5.74
CA ASN A 93 9.30 -13.88 -6.95
C ASN A 93 8.19 -14.93 -7.14
N CYS A 94 7.76 -15.57 -6.05
CA CYS A 94 6.62 -16.48 -6.06
C CYS A 94 5.36 -15.83 -6.68
N THR A 95 4.97 -14.65 -6.20
CA THR A 95 3.79 -13.96 -6.73
C THR A 95 3.95 -13.63 -8.21
N LYS A 96 5.15 -13.21 -8.64
CA LYS A 96 5.44 -12.97 -10.06
C LYS A 96 5.28 -14.24 -10.89
N ASP A 97 5.76 -15.37 -10.39
CA ASP A 97 5.68 -16.66 -11.09
C ASP A 97 4.23 -17.13 -11.26
N TYR A 98 3.41 -17.01 -10.22
CA TYR A 98 1.97 -17.30 -10.32
C TYR A 98 1.27 -16.41 -11.36
N LEU A 99 1.52 -15.10 -11.31
CA LEU A 99 0.92 -14.16 -12.27
C LEU A 99 1.38 -14.44 -13.70
N LEU A 100 2.66 -14.74 -13.89
CA LEU A 100 3.23 -15.08 -15.20
C LEU A 100 2.62 -16.37 -15.75
N GLN A 101 2.53 -17.42 -14.92
CA GLN A 101 1.90 -18.67 -15.31
C GLN A 101 0.43 -18.47 -15.69
N LYS A 102 -0.33 -17.70 -14.88
CA LYS A 102 -1.73 -17.36 -15.19
C LYS A 102 -1.84 -16.60 -16.49
N TYR A 103 -0.99 -15.60 -16.72
CA TYR A 103 -0.97 -14.87 -17.97
C TYR A 103 -0.69 -15.79 -19.17
N GLN A 104 0.37 -16.60 -19.12
CA GLN A 104 0.75 -17.52 -20.22
C GLN A 104 -0.36 -18.53 -20.55
N ASN A 105 -1.04 -19.06 -19.54
CA ASN A 105 -2.12 -20.02 -19.74
C ASN A 105 -3.38 -19.42 -20.39
N ASN A 106 -3.61 -18.11 -20.22
CA ASN A 106 -4.86 -17.46 -20.62
C ASN A 106 -4.73 -16.50 -21.81
N VAL A 107 -3.54 -15.94 -22.06
CA VAL A 107 -3.33 -14.90 -23.10
C VAL A 107 -3.68 -15.38 -24.51
N HIS A 108 -3.64 -16.68 -24.80
CA HIS A 108 -4.01 -17.21 -26.13
C HIS A 108 -5.41 -17.84 -26.19
N THR A 109 -6.10 -17.95 -25.05
CA THR A 109 -7.36 -18.71 -24.95
C THR A 109 -8.53 -17.86 -24.47
N LYS A 110 -8.28 -16.71 -23.85
CA LYS A 110 -9.31 -15.83 -23.27
C LYS A 110 -9.12 -14.39 -23.74
N GLN A 111 -10.12 -13.85 -24.44
CA GLN A 111 -10.10 -12.49 -25.00
C GLN A 111 -9.77 -11.41 -23.97
N CYS A 112 -10.35 -11.48 -22.78
CA CYS A 112 -10.10 -10.54 -21.68
C CYS A 112 -8.62 -10.42 -21.26
N TRP A 113 -7.77 -11.40 -21.58
CA TRP A 113 -6.34 -11.40 -21.29
C TRP A 113 -5.49 -10.93 -22.49
N MET A 114 -6.10 -10.82 -23.68
CA MET A 114 -5.45 -10.36 -24.91
C MET A 114 -5.47 -8.84 -25.05
N ASP A 115 -6.51 -8.20 -24.54
CA ASP A 115 -6.71 -6.78 -24.72
C ASP A 115 -5.63 -5.98 -23.97
N THR A 116 -5.06 -4.97 -24.65
CA THR A 116 -4.13 -4.04 -24.01
C THR A 116 -4.93 -2.93 -23.33
N PRO A 117 -4.90 -2.83 -21.98
CA PRO A 117 -5.68 -1.82 -21.28
C PRO A 117 -5.15 -0.42 -21.58
N THR A 118 -6.04 0.50 -21.92
CA THR A 118 -5.73 1.92 -21.95
C THR A 118 -6.05 2.55 -20.58
N PRO A 119 -5.23 3.49 -20.10
CA PRO A 119 -5.56 4.22 -18.88
C PRO A 119 -6.86 4.99 -19.06
N ILE A 120 -7.81 4.86 -18.12
CA ILE A 120 -9.00 5.71 -18.08
C ILE A 120 -8.61 7.16 -17.75
N ILE A 121 -7.57 7.31 -16.94
CA ILE A 121 -6.98 8.60 -16.55
C ILE A 121 -5.49 8.53 -16.88
N GLU A 122 -4.99 9.58 -17.54
CA GLU A 122 -3.57 9.71 -17.86
C GLU A 122 -2.70 9.62 -16.61
N ARG A 123 -1.57 8.91 -16.73
CA ARG A 123 -0.64 8.78 -15.61
C ARG A 123 0.05 10.11 -15.37
N THR A 124 -0.05 10.61 -14.14
CA THR A 124 0.71 11.79 -13.70
C THR A 124 2.13 11.40 -13.27
N LYS A 125 3.07 12.34 -13.39
CA LYS A 125 4.41 12.25 -12.78
C LYS A 125 4.39 12.71 -11.32
N GLU A 126 3.25 13.17 -10.81
CA GLU A 126 3.12 13.61 -9.43
C GLU A 126 3.21 12.42 -8.46
N LEU A 127 4.09 12.53 -7.47
CA LEU A 127 4.21 11.60 -6.36
C LEU A 127 3.29 12.03 -5.20
N PRO A 128 2.96 11.12 -4.27
CA PRO A 128 2.11 11.43 -3.10
C PRO A 128 2.54 12.67 -2.32
N VAL A 129 3.84 12.97 -2.23
CA VAL A 129 4.33 14.21 -1.59
C VAL A 129 3.69 15.47 -2.19
N HIS A 130 3.46 15.53 -3.51
CA HIS A 130 2.87 16.70 -4.16
C HIS A 130 1.41 16.89 -3.78
N TYR A 131 0.67 15.80 -3.55
CA TYR A 131 -0.68 15.85 -3.00
C TYR A 131 -0.65 16.42 -1.56
N PHE A 132 0.29 15.97 -0.73
CA PHE A 132 0.42 16.43 0.66
C PHE A 132 1.12 17.80 0.84
N VAL A 133 1.46 18.49 -0.25
CA VAL A 133 1.74 19.93 -0.19
C VAL A 133 0.45 20.72 0.01
N ARG A 134 -0.65 20.24 -0.59
CA ARG A 134 -1.98 20.89 -0.50
C ARG A 134 -2.77 20.39 0.70
N GLU A 135 -2.59 19.13 1.07
CA GLU A 135 -3.23 18.48 2.21
C GLU A 135 -2.22 18.14 3.31
N ASN A 136 -2.53 18.40 4.58
CA ASN A 136 -1.60 18.01 5.64
C ASN A 136 -1.60 16.49 5.85
N PHE A 137 -0.48 15.83 5.55
CA PHE A 137 -0.33 14.38 5.69
C PHE A 137 -0.72 13.85 7.07
N CYS A 138 -0.27 14.47 8.17
CA CYS A 138 -0.59 13.98 9.51
C CYS A 138 -2.10 14.03 9.81
N THR A 139 -2.79 15.07 9.33
CA THR A 139 -4.25 15.17 9.43
C THR A 139 -4.95 14.11 8.58
N ALA A 140 -4.43 13.86 7.37
CA ALA A 140 -4.98 12.90 6.42
C ALA A 140 -4.78 11.45 6.86
N ASP A 141 -3.58 11.10 7.32
CA ASP A 141 -3.19 9.77 7.82
C ASP A 141 -3.87 9.42 9.14
N ARG A 142 -4.23 10.44 9.95
CA ARG A 142 -4.83 10.27 11.26
C ARG A 142 -6.23 10.91 11.32
N PRO A 143 -7.23 10.34 10.63
CA PRO A 143 -8.57 10.94 10.57
C PRO A 143 -9.23 11.08 11.96
N ASN A 144 -8.88 10.22 12.92
CA ASN A 144 -9.35 10.30 14.31
C ASN A 144 -8.67 11.41 15.14
N TYR A 145 -7.61 12.04 14.61
CA TYR A 145 -6.87 13.12 15.23
C TYR A 145 -6.73 14.30 14.25
N PRO A 146 -7.83 14.99 13.90
CA PRO A 146 -7.85 15.98 12.82
C PRO A 146 -6.97 17.22 13.09
N ASN A 147 -6.59 17.44 14.35
CA ASN A 147 -5.70 18.53 14.75
C ASN A 147 -4.21 18.15 14.65
N ASP A 148 -3.88 16.89 14.37
CA ASP A 148 -2.50 16.47 14.23
C ASP A 148 -1.91 17.05 12.93
N LYS A 149 -0.76 17.70 13.07
CA LYS A 149 0.05 18.26 11.98
C LYS A 149 1.46 17.68 12.06
N TYR A 150 2.28 17.98 11.06
CA TYR A 150 3.73 17.74 11.16
C TYR A 150 4.27 18.42 12.42
N CYS A 151 5.10 17.69 13.17
CA CYS A 151 5.86 18.31 14.25
C CYS A 151 6.83 19.35 13.67
N PRO A 152 7.12 20.46 14.40
CA PRO A 152 8.17 21.40 14.03
C PRO A 152 9.52 20.71 13.80
N ASP A 153 10.36 21.23 12.90
CA ASP A 153 11.65 20.62 12.54
C ASP A 153 12.63 20.52 13.73
N ASP A 154 12.54 21.48 14.66
CA ASP A 154 13.31 21.51 15.90
C ASP A 154 12.73 20.60 16.99
N HIS A 155 11.51 20.09 16.84
CA HIS A 155 10.93 19.14 17.77
C HIS A 155 11.76 17.85 17.82
N ASP A 156 12.13 17.38 19.02
CA ASP A 156 12.99 16.19 19.25
C ASP A 156 12.56 14.98 18.41
N LYS A 157 11.25 14.71 18.35
CA LYS A 157 10.71 13.55 17.62
C LYS A 157 10.82 13.67 16.11
N GLN A 158 10.83 14.88 15.55
CA GLN A 158 11.03 15.13 14.11
C GLN A 158 12.52 15.14 13.78
N ARG A 159 13.32 15.84 14.59
CA ARG A 159 14.78 15.92 14.42
C ARG A 159 15.45 14.55 14.44
N ASN A 160 14.99 13.68 15.35
CA ASN A 160 15.49 12.31 15.52
C ASN A 160 14.62 11.27 14.79
N ALA A 161 13.81 11.68 13.81
CA ALA A 161 13.04 10.74 13.01
C ALA A 161 13.98 9.90 12.12
N PRO A 162 13.79 8.57 12.04
CA PRO A 162 14.48 7.76 11.05
C PRO A 162 14.21 8.28 9.64
N VAL A 163 15.13 7.96 8.71
CA VAL A 163 14.97 8.27 7.29
C VAL A 163 13.61 7.78 6.79
N CYS A 164 12.92 8.62 6.01
CA CYS A 164 11.58 8.34 5.48
C CYS A 164 10.51 8.05 6.53
N LYS A 165 10.69 8.61 7.74
CA LYS A 165 9.63 8.71 8.75
C LYS A 165 9.42 10.16 9.17
N VAL A 166 8.19 10.48 9.52
CA VAL A 166 7.76 11.80 10.02
C VAL A 166 7.05 11.67 11.36
N ALA A 167 7.18 12.70 12.18
CA ALA A 167 6.48 12.82 13.45
C ALA A 167 5.23 13.70 13.30
N CYS A 168 4.12 13.23 13.87
CA CYS A 168 2.87 13.98 13.95
C CYS A 168 2.63 14.49 15.37
N CYS A 169 2.24 15.75 15.49
CA CYS A 169 2.07 16.47 16.74
C CYS A 169 0.67 17.09 16.81
N GLN A 170 0.04 17.04 17.98
CA GLN A 170 -1.22 17.73 18.26
C GLN A 170 -0.99 19.24 18.45
N SER A 171 0.16 19.61 19.01
CA SER A 171 0.61 20.98 19.21
C SER A 171 2.12 21.04 19.08
N VAL A 172 2.71 22.24 19.05
CA VAL A 172 4.16 22.45 18.92
C VAL A 172 5.02 21.66 19.93
N THR A 173 4.46 21.29 21.10
CA THR A 173 5.16 20.52 22.14
C THR A 173 4.64 19.08 22.32
N ARG A 174 3.46 18.75 21.78
CA ARG A 174 2.78 17.49 22.08
C ARG A 174 2.78 16.54 20.90
N TYR A 175 3.78 15.67 20.88
CA TYR A 175 3.88 14.54 19.96
C TYR A 175 2.78 13.48 20.21
N ARG A 176 2.20 12.97 19.12
CA ARG A 176 1.34 11.78 19.14
C ARG A 176 1.96 10.70 18.27
N GLY A 177 2.55 9.70 18.93
CA GLY A 177 3.12 8.54 18.24
C GLY A 177 2.07 7.60 17.61
N PRO A 178 2.55 6.54 16.91
CA PRO A 178 3.94 6.35 16.48
C PRO A 178 4.31 7.29 15.31
N ARG A 179 5.61 7.33 14.95
CA ARG A 179 6.05 8.00 13.72
C ARG A 179 5.42 7.30 12.51
N ARG A 180 5.18 8.07 11.44
CA ARG A 180 4.57 7.59 10.20
C ARG A 180 5.61 7.47 9.10
N LEU A 181 5.35 6.63 8.11
CA LEU A 181 6.16 6.60 6.90
C LEU A 181 5.92 7.91 6.13
N SER A 182 6.98 8.54 5.66
CA SER A 182 6.87 9.73 4.82
C SER A 182 6.14 9.38 3.52
N PRO A 183 5.33 10.30 2.98
CA PRO A 183 4.80 10.13 1.63
C PRO A 183 5.90 9.91 0.59
N ASP A 184 5.62 9.07 -0.40
CA ASP A 184 6.55 8.87 -1.51
C ASP A 184 6.82 10.17 -2.25
N GLY A 185 8.09 10.40 -2.59
CA GLY A 185 8.63 11.66 -3.12
C GLY A 185 9.19 12.62 -2.06
N THR A 186 9.00 12.35 -0.76
CA THR A 186 9.58 13.20 0.30
C THR A 186 11.10 13.22 0.22
N ASN A 187 11.72 14.41 0.17
CA ASN A 187 13.18 14.52 0.17
C ASN A 187 13.77 13.91 1.47
N CYS A 188 14.77 13.04 1.31
CA CYS A 188 15.38 12.28 2.41
C CYS A 188 16.86 12.59 2.64
N THR A 189 17.46 13.53 1.90
CA THR A 189 18.85 13.97 2.09
C THR A 189 18.91 15.41 2.62
N ARG A 190 19.74 15.64 3.64
CA ARG A 190 20.08 17.00 4.11
C ARG A 190 21.36 17.45 3.42
N GLY A 191 21.23 17.94 2.18
CA GLY A 191 22.34 18.40 1.33
C GLY A 191 23.07 17.25 0.60
N GLY A 192 23.07 17.30 -0.74
CA GLY A 192 23.62 16.25 -1.61
C GLY A 192 22.75 16.07 -2.86
N SER A 193 22.96 14.97 -3.61
CA SER A 193 22.07 14.60 -4.71
C SER A 193 20.62 14.43 -4.21
N GLU A 194 19.67 14.90 -5.01
CA GLU A 194 18.24 14.83 -4.68
C GLU A 194 17.81 13.37 -4.59
N LYS A 195 17.66 12.87 -3.37
CA LYS A 195 17.09 11.56 -3.08
C LYS A 195 15.72 11.75 -2.45
N VAL A 196 14.83 10.81 -2.73
CA VAL A 196 13.47 10.83 -2.22
C VAL A 196 13.13 9.52 -1.54
N CYS A 197 12.15 9.58 -0.65
CA CYS A 197 11.52 8.43 -0.08
C CYS A 197 10.66 7.75 -1.14
N LEU A 198 10.93 6.48 -1.42
CA LEU A 198 9.99 5.59 -2.10
C LEU A 198 9.82 4.37 -1.20
N SER A 199 8.59 4.16 -0.73
CA SER A 199 8.21 3.01 0.09
C SER A 199 9.12 2.82 1.30
N ALA A 200 9.26 3.90 2.08
CA ALA A 200 10.10 4.00 3.26
C ALA A 200 11.62 3.88 3.04
N GLN A 201 12.10 3.81 1.79
CA GLN A 201 13.54 3.78 1.48
C GLN A 201 13.98 5.07 0.79
N CYS A 202 15.17 5.55 1.13
CA CYS A 202 15.75 6.76 0.53
C CYS A 202 16.57 6.39 -0.70
N VAL A 203 16.06 6.73 -1.88
CA VAL A 203 16.61 6.31 -3.17
C VAL A 203 16.81 7.50 -4.11
N THR A 204 17.67 7.32 -5.11
CA THR A 204 17.83 8.28 -6.21
C THR A 204 16.73 8.02 -7.25
N LEU A 205 16.08 9.07 -7.75
CA LEU A 205 15.12 8.98 -8.86
C LEU A 205 15.81 8.81 -10.22
#